data_AF-A0A1I7Y7C1-F1
#
_entry.id   AF-A0A1I7Y7C1-F1
#
_cell.length_a   1.000
_cell.length_b   1.000
_cell.length_c   1.000
_cell.angle_alpha   90.00
_cell.angle_beta   90.00
_cell.angle_gamma   90.00
#
_symmetry.space_group_name_H-M   'P 1'
#
loop_
_entity.id
_entity.type
_entity.pdbx_description
1 polymer ?
#
loop_
_entity_poly.entity_id
_entity_poly.type
_entity_poly.pdbx_seq_one_letter_code
_entity_poly.pdbx_strand_id
1 'polypeptide(L)'
;MEYVPAIFVKSVLCISNLSTVEAVWKLPSRFWCQLVADQMARRKNWRLCIGDCVNGQMGYFESDSESPIEQASFEEFARKDPSFNQITAITYTWEDYESAYKEKIASKLTLIADAKAVKSLERRFFPRINYSAFEMLKLNTIDSIGLHSAILNHLVDKNIRIRNLGLSYNGRAATKLLKRMVKKKVIIKMKMYGDWPPKSTEPLIEALVPQRQLRE
;
A
#
# COMPACT_ATOMS: atom_id res chain seq x y z
N MET A 1 23.06 17.08 -17.57
CA MET A 1 21.67 16.59 -17.34
C MET A 1 20.71 16.94 -18.47
N GLU A 2 20.95 18.02 -19.23
CA GLU A 2 20.03 18.47 -20.29
C GLU A 2 20.01 17.59 -21.54
N TYR A 3 21.07 16.83 -21.82
CA TYR A 3 21.17 15.94 -22.98
C TYR A 3 20.67 14.50 -22.73
N VAL A 4 20.03 14.24 -21.59
CA VAL A 4 19.48 12.92 -21.28
C VAL A 4 18.14 12.76 -22.01
N PRO A 5 17.95 11.70 -22.81
CA PRO A 5 16.68 11.49 -23.51
C PRO A 5 15.49 11.49 -22.55
N ALA A 6 14.41 12.17 -22.92
CA ALA A 6 13.19 12.27 -22.11
C ALA A 6 12.64 10.89 -21.70
N ILE A 7 12.79 9.88 -22.57
CA ILE A 7 12.37 8.52 -22.30
C ILE A 7 13.13 7.90 -21.13
N PHE A 8 14.44 8.12 -21.05
CA PHE A 8 15.26 7.63 -19.94
C PHE A 8 14.87 8.31 -18.63
N VAL A 9 14.67 9.63 -18.67
CA VAL A 9 14.19 10.41 -17.51
C VAL A 9 12.86 9.86 -17.00
N LYS A 10 11.88 9.68 -17.90
CA LYS A 10 10.57 9.09 -17.56
C LYS A 10 10.71 7.69 -16.98
N SER A 11 11.54 6.82 -17.56
CA SER A 11 11.79 5.48 -17.02
C SER A 11 12.38 5.54 -15.60
N VAL A 12 13.38 6.40 -15.36
CA VAL A 12 13.97 6.59 -14.04
C VAL A 12 12.92 7.10 -13.04
N LEU A 13 12.09 8.06 -13.43
CA LEU A 13 11.05 8.60 -12.57
C LEU A 13 9.95 7.58 -12.25
N CYS A 14 9.57 6.74 -13.21
CA CYS A 14 8.63 5.63 -13.01
C CYS A 14 9.15 4.60 -12.01
N ILE A 15 10.45 4.29 -12.08
CA ILE A 15 11.09 3.29 -11.21
C ILE A 15 11.44 3.87 -9.84
N SER A 16 11.90 5.12 -9.79
CA SER A 16 12.37 5.79 -8.57
C SER A 16 11.23 6.05 -7.59
N ASN A 17 9.97 5.92 -8.01
CA ASN A 17 8.81 5.87 -7.12
C ASN A 17 8.79 7.06 -6.16
N LEU A 18 9.27 8.25 -6.55
CA LEU A 18 9.43 9.40 -5.66
C LEU A 18 8.08 9.79 -5.01
N SER A 19 8.10 10.07 -3.70
CA SER A 19 6.89 10.45 -2.95
C SER A 19 6.55 11.93 -3.05
N THR A 20 7.54 12.81 -3.31
CA THR A 20 7.36 14.26 -3.41
C THR A 20 8.24 14.86 -4.50
N VAL A 21 7.81 16.01 -5.02
CA VAL A 21 8.57 16.80 -6.01
C VAL A 21 9.73 17.57 -5.38
N GLU A 22 9.72 17.79 -4.07
CA GLU A 22 10.61 18.72 -3.37
C GLU A 22 12.11 18.42 -3.55
N ALA A 23 12.49 17.14 -3.57
CA ALA A 23 13.87 16.74 -3.83
C ALA A 23 14.33 17.08 -5.26
N VAL A 24 13.40 17.15 -6.20
CA VAL A 24 13.67 17.39 -7.62
C VAL A 24 13.71 18.88 -7.94
N TRP A 25 12.95 19.71 -7.23
CA TRP A 25 13.01 21.17 -7.40
C TRP A 25 14.36 21.77 -7.02
N LYS A 26 15.21 21.01 -6.32
CA LYS A 26 16.61 21.34 -6.03
C LYS A 26 17.57 21.02 -7.18
N LEU A 27 17.10 20.38 -8.26
CA LEU A 27 17.92 20.10 -9.43
C LEU A 27 18.11 21.38 -10.26
N PRO A 28 19.32 21.66 -10.76
CA PRO A 28 19.58 22.84 -11.58
C PRO A 28 18.94 22.78 -12.98
N SER A 29 18.39 21.63 -13.39
CA SER A 29 17.88 21.41 -14.74
C SER A 29 16.37 21.63 -14.83
N ARG A 30 15.95 22.75 -15.44
CA ARG A 30 14.53 23.07 -15.67
C ARG A 30 13.76 21.97 -16.42
N PHE A 31 14.40 21.33 -17.40
CA PHE A 31 13.82 20.22 -18.16
C PHE A 31 13.44 19.01 -17.27
N TRP A 32 14.30 18.66 -16.31
CA TRP A 32 14.03 17.58 -15.37
C TRP A 32 12.91 17.95 -14.41
N CYS A 33 12.95 19.17 -13.85
CA CYS A 33 11.90 19.67 -12.97
C CYS A 33 10.53 19.61 -13.64
N GLN A 34 10.43 20.01 -14.92
CA GLN A 34 9.19 19.94 -15.68
C GLN A 34 8.72 18.49 -15.87
N LEU A 35 9.61 17.59 -16.33
CA LEU A 35 9.23 16.18 -16.54
C LEU A 35 8.77 15.48 -15.26
N VAL A 36 9.39 15.81 -14.12
CA VAL A 36 8.93 15.30 -12.82
C VAL A 36 7.60 15.91 -12.42
N ALA A 37 7.44 17.23 -12.58
CA ALA A 37 6.19 17.91 -12.27
C ALA A 37 5.04 17.31 -13.08
N ASP A 38 5.23 17.11 -14.39
CA ASP A 38 4.25 16.48 -15.27
C ASP A 38 3.93 15.05 -14.84
N GLN A 39 4.94 14.27 -14.47
CA GLN A 39 4.74 12.90 -14.01
C GLN A 39 3.99 12.84 -12.69
N MET A 40 4.33 13.70 -11.74
CA MET A 40 3.67 13.76 -10.44
C MET A 40 2.24 14.30 -10.55
N ALA A 41 2.00 15.27 -11.43
CA ALA A 41 0.66 15.79 -11.72
C ALA A 41 -0.27 14.73 -12.35
N ARG A 42 0.30 13.81 -13.15
CA ARG A 42 -0.47 12.72 -13.79
C ARG A 42 -0.62 11.48 -12.92
N ARG A 43 0.16 11.38 -11.85
CA ARG A 43 0.18 10.20 -11.00
C ARG A 43 -1.11 10.12 -10.19
N LYS A 44 -1.73 8.95 -10.24
CA LYS A 44 -2.87 8.54 -9.43
C LYS A 44 -2.43 7.49 -8.42
N ASN A 45 -2.78 7.74 -7.17
CA ASN A 45 -2.57 6.83 -6.06
C ASN A 45 -3.82 5.98 -5.88
N TRP A 46 -3.59 4.68 -5.69
CA TRP A 46 -4.65 3.68 -5.59
C TRP A 46 -4.48 2.84 -4.33
N ARG A 47 -5.62 2.44 -3.79
CA ARG A 47 -5.75 1.49 -2.71
C ARG A 47 -6.24 0.17 -3.25
N LEU A 48 -5.57 -0.91 -2.85
CA LEU A 48 -6.11 -2.26 -3.01
C LEU A 48 -7.03 -2.56 -1.82
N CYS A 49 -8.32 -2.74 -2.10
CA CYS A 49 -9.33 -3.07 -1.11
C CYS A 49 -9.67 -4.56 -1.20
N ILE A 50 -9.71 -5.25 -0.06
CA ILE A 50 -9.93 -6.71 0.03
C ILE A 50 -11.02 -7.00 1.08
N GLY A 51 -11.83 -8.04 0.84
CA GLY A 51 -12.68 -8.66 1.86
C GLY A 51 -13.33 -10.02 1.48
N ASP A 52 -13.54 -10.93 2.44
CA ASP A 52 -14.51 -12.07 2.52
C ASP A 52 -16.02 -11.81 2.21
N CYS A 53 -16.45 -11.99 0.97
CA CYS A 53 -17.88 -12.07 0.67
C CYS A 53 -18.41 -13.48 0.96
N VAL A 54 -19.74 -13.66 0.92
CA VAL A 54 -20.41 -14.97 1.06
C VAL A 54 -19.80 -16.03 0.12
N ASN A 55 -19.31 -15.60 -1.04
CA ASN A 55 -18.70 -16.47 -2.05
C ASN A 55 -17.16 -16.53 -1.98
N GLY A 56 -16.56 -16.11 -0.87
CA GLY A 56 -15.11 -16.06 -0.66
C GLY A 56 -14.52 -14.66 -0.82
N GLN A 57 -13.19 -14.58 -0.83
CA GLN A 57 -12.49 -13.30 -0.83
C GLN A 57 -12.64 -12.56 -2.15
N MET A 58 -12.90 -11.26 -2.08
CA MET A 58 -13.02 -10.37 -3.23
C MET A 58 -12.12 -9.16 -3.03
N GLY A 59 -11.76 -8.52 -4.14
CA GLY A 59 -11.02 -7.27 -4.10
C GLY A 59 -11.31 -6.36 -5.28
N TYR A 60 -10.96 -5.09 -5.11
CA TYR A 60 -11.07 -4.04 -6.11
C TYR A 60 -10.02 -2.95 -5.82
N PHE A 61 -9.92 -1.97 -6.72
CA PHE A 61 -9.08 -0.79 -6.53
C PHE A 61 -9.90 0.48 -6.39
N GLU A 62 -9.46 1.37 -5.53
CA GLU A 62 -10.07 2.67 -5.25
C GLU A 62 -9.00 3.77 -5.37
N SER A 63 -9.30 4.89 -6.04
CA SER A 63 -8.35 6.01 -6.13
C SER A 63 -8.41 6.87 -4.87
N ASP A 64 -7.25 7.34 -4.38
CA ASP A 64 -7.17 8.27 -3.24
C ASP A 64 -7.52 9.74 -3.63
N SER A 65 -8.14 10.00 -4.79
CA SER A 65 -8.44 11.36 -5.30
C SER A 65 -9.70 11.99 -4.70
N GLU A 66 -9.76 13.33 -4.73
CA GLU A 66 -10.98 14.08 -4.43
C GLU A 66 -12.13 13.73 -5.40
N SER A 67 -13.36 13.84 -4.90
CA SER A 67 -14.60 13.33 -5.48
C SER A 67 -14.78 13.60 -6.99
N PRO A 68 -15.29 12.64 -7.79
CA PRO A 68 -15.73 11.32 -7.37
C PRO A 68 -14.57 10.33 -7.23
N ILE A 69 -14.66 9.47 -6.22
CA ILE A 69 -13.73 8.36 -6.02
C ILE A 69 -13.84 7.41 -7.23
N GLU A 70 -12.73 7.23 -7.94
CA GLU A 70 -12.64 6.29 -9.06
C GLU A 70 -12.45 4.87 -8.52
N GLN A 71 -13.16 3.91 -9.09
CA GLN A 71 -13.10 2.50 -8.71
C GLN A 71 -12.79 1.65 -9.94
N ALA A 72 -12.01 0.59 -9.75
CA ALA A 72 -11.62 -0.29 -10.82
C ALA A 72 -11.62 -1.75 -10.36
N SER A 73 -12.11 -2.65 -11.21
CA SER A 73 -11.84 -4.09 -11.05
C SER A 73 -10.36 -4.39 -11.28
N PHE A 74 -9.93 -5.61 -10.97
CA PHE A 74 -8.54 -6.02 -11.26
C PHE A 74 -8.21 -5.94 -12.75
N GLU A 75 -9.18 -6.21 -13.63
CA GLU A 75 -8.97 -6.16 -15.06
C GLU A 75 -8.88 -4.72 -15.58
N GLU A 76 -9.74 -3.84 -15.09
CA GLU A 76 -9.70 -2.41 -15.42
C GLU A 76 -8.41 -1.77 -14.92
N PHE A 77 -8.00 -2.05 -13.68
CA PHE A 77 -6.76 -1.52 -13.14
C PHE A 77 -5.52 -2.03 -13.90
N ALA A 78 -5.53 -3.29 -14.35
CA ALA A 78 -4.43 -3.83 -15.14
C ALA A 78 -4.25 -3.12 -16.50
N ARG A 79 -5.34 -2.63 -17.11
CA ARG A 79 -5.29 -1.84 -18.35
C ARG A 79 -4.75 -0.43 -18.14
N LYS A 80 -4.75 0.08 -16.91
CA LYS A 80 -4.18 1.40 -16.59
C LYS A 80 -2.65 1.38 -16.71
N ASP A 81 -2.09 2.50 -17.14
CA ASP A 81 -0.65 2.70 -17.29
C ASP A 81 0.05 2.57 -15.91
N PRO A 82 0.94 1.59 -15.73
CA PRO A 82 1.65 1.37 -14.46
C PRO A 82 2.56 2.54 -14.05
N SER A 83 2.97 3.37 -15.01
CA SER A 83 3.83 4.55 -14.79
C SER A 83 3.13 5.62 -13.94
N PHE A 84 1.80 5.68 -14.06
CA PHE A 84 0.98 6.71 -13.42
C PHE A 84 0.02 6.15 -12.38
N ASN A 85 -0.26 4.85 -12.36
CA ASN A 85 -1.25 4.25 -11.47
C ASN A 85 -0.57 3.32 -10.48
N GLN A 86 -0.27 3.85 -9.30
CA GLN A 86 0.55 3.18 -8.30
C GLN A 86 -0.24 2.87 -7.04
N ILE A 87 0.10 1.76 -6.40
CA ILE A 87 -0.55 1.31 -5.17
C ILE A 87 0.18 1.90 -3.98
N THR A 88 -0.53 2.70 -3.18
CA THR A 88 -0.02 3.41 -2.00
C THR A 88 -0.65 2.91 -0.69
N ALA A 89 -1.71 2.12 -0.80
CA ALA A 89 -2.39 1.53 0.35
C ALA A 89 -2.91 0.12 0.03
N ILE A 90 -2.93 -0.74 1.04
CA ILE A 90 -3.62 -2.02 1.00
C ILE A 90 -4.48 -2.13 2.25
N THR A 91 -5.76 -2.40 2.08
CA THR A 91 -6.70 -2.48 3.19
C THR A 91 -7.66 -3.64 3.06
N TYR A 92 -7.80 -4.35 4.16
CA TYR A 92 -8.90 -5.25 4.41
C TYR A 92 -10.08 -4.42 4.91
N THR A 93 -11.09 -4.23 4.06
CA THR A 93 -12.20 -3.29 4.29
C THR A 93 -13.53 -3.92 3.94
N TRP A 94 -14.39 -3.98 4.96
CA TRP A 94 -15.81 -3.62 4.82
C TRP A 94 -16.15 -2.80 6.02
N GLU A 95 -15.76 -1.54 5.94
CA GLU A 95 -16.46 -0.55 6.72
C GLU A 95 -17.85 -0.39 6.05
N ASP A 96 -18.88 -0.11 6.86
CA ASP A 96 -20.27 0.03 6.43
C ASP A 96 -20.44 1.18 5.45
N TYR A 97 -20.16 0.91 4.17
CA TYR A 97 -20.38 1.86 3.11
C TYR A 97 -21.89 2.09 2.93
N GLU A 98 -22.27 3.32 2.57
CA GLU A 98 -23.63 3.66 2.16
C GLU A 98 -24.10 2.77 0.98
N SER A 99 -25.40 2.52 0.89
CA SER A 99 -25.99 1.57 -0.08
C SER A 99 -25.62 1.85 -1.54
N ALA A 100 -25.65 3.12 -1.97
CA ALA A 100 -25.26 3.51 -3.34
C ALA A 100 -23.77 3.29 -3.64
N TYR A 101 -22.92 3.39 -2.61
CA TYR A 101 -21.49 3.10 -2.73
C TYR A 101 -21.24 1.59 -2.85
N LYS A 102 -22.03 0.79 -2.13
CA LYS A 102 -22.02 -0.68 -2.21
C LYS A 102 -22.37 -1.21 -3.60
N GLU A 103 -23.36 -0.62 -4.28
CA GLU A 103 -23.74 -1.04 -5.65
C GLU A 103 -22.62 -0.77 -6.68
N LYS A 104 -21.99 0.41 -6.63
CA LYS A 104 -20.86 0.71 -7.52
C LYS A 104 -19.69 -0.24 -7.28
N ILE A 105 -19.33 -0.49 -6.02
CA ILE A 105 -18.30 -1.47 -5.66
C ILE A 105 -18.67 -2.86 -6.17
N ALA A 106 -19.93 -3.29 -6.02
CA ALA A 106 -20.36 -4.63 -6.41
C ALA A 106 -20.02 -4.93 -7.88
N SER A 107 -20.16 -3.95 -8.77
CA SER A 107 -19.77 -4.07 -10.19
C SER A 107 -18.26 -4.21 -10.45
N LYS A 108 -17.41 -3.85 -9.47
CA LYS A 108 -15.94 -3.85 -9.56
C LYS A 108 -15.28 -5.00 -8.82
N LEU A 109 -16.01 -5.69 -7.95
CA LEU A 109 -15.47 -6.79 -7.16
C LEU A 109 -14.95 -7.92 -8.06
N THR A 110 -13.72 -8.33 -7.79
CA THR A 110 -13.09 -9.47 -8.44
C THR A 110 -12.83 -10.56 -7.41
N LEU A 111 -13.27 -11.78 -7.67
CA LEU A 111 -13.07 -12.94 -6.80
C LEU A 111 -11.58 -13.33 -6.76
N ILE A 112 -11.08 -13.60 -5.55
CA ILE A 112 -9.76 -14.16 -5.25
C ILE A 112 -10.00 -15.57 -4.72
N ALA A 113 -10.23 -16.51 -5.64
CA ALA A 113 -10.78 -17.82 -5.29
C ALA A 113 -9.78 -18.74 -4.57
N ASP A 114 -8.50 -18.64 -4.93
CA ASP A 114 -7.50 -19.63 -4.53
C ASP A 114 -6.07 -19.05 -4.52
N ALA A 115 -5.09 -19.88 -4.15
CA ALA A 115 -3.69 -19.53 -4.16
C ALA A 115 -3.14 -19.17 -5.56
N LYS A 116 -3.76 -19.63 -6.65
CA LYS A 116 -3.38 -19.26 -8.02
C LYS A 116 -3.82 -17.83 -8.32
N ALA A 117 -4.99 -17.43 -7.86
CA ALA A 117 -5.46 -16.05 -7.92
C ALA A 117 -4.54 -15.12 -7.12
N VAL A 118 -4.11 -15.53 -5.93
CA VAL A 118 -3.11 -14.81 -5.13
C VAL A 118 -1.82 -14.61 -5.92
N LYS A 119 -1.21 -15.68 -6.47
CA LYS A 119 0.00 -15.58 -7.30
C LYS A 119 -0.18 -14.66 -8.52
N SER A 120 -1.37 -14.66 -9.13
CA SER A 120 -1.69 -13.75 -10.23
C SER A 120 -1.70 -12.30 -9.78
N LEU A 121 -2.29 -12.01 -8.61
CA LEU A 121 -2.33 -10.70 -7.97
C LEU A 121 -0.89 -10.23 -7.65
N GLU A 122 -0.07 -11.08 -7.05
CA GLU A 122 1.33 -10.80 -6.77
C GLU A 122 2.07 -10.38 -8.05
N ARG A 123 1.97 -11.20 -9.10
CA ARG A 123 2.67 -10.94 -10.37
C ARG A 123 2.21 -9.65 -11.04
N ARG A 124 0.91 -9.37 -11.04
CA ARG A 124 0.32 -8.26 -11.80
C ARG A 124 0.41 -6.92 -11.08
N PHE A 125 0.27 -6.92 -9.76
CA PHE A 125 0.00 -5.69 -9.02
C PHE A 125 1.06 -5.37 -7.97
N PHE A 126 1.76 -6.35 -7.39
CA PHE A 126 2.82 -6.02 -6.42
C PHE A 126 3.96 -5.18 -7.00
N PRO A 127 4.39 -5.36 -8.27
CA PRO A 127 5.35 -4.44 -8.90
C PRO A 127 4.87 -2.99 -8.99
N ARG A 128 3.56 -2.73 -8.87
CA ARG A 128 2.97 -1.39 -8.91
C ARG A 128 2.88 -0.73 -7.54
N ILE A 129 3.32 -1.40 -6.47
CA ILE A 129 3.37 -0.81 -5.13
C ILE A 129 4.47 0.23 -5.10
N ASN A 130 4.08 1.48 -4.80
CA ASN A 130 5.06 2.52 -4.54
C ASN A 130 5.48 2.48 -3.07
N TYR A 131 6.61 1.84 -2.79
CA TYR A 131 7.11 1.69 -1.42
C TYR A 131 7.48 3.01 -0.71
N SER A 132 7.81 4.07 -1.44
CA SER A 132 8.20 5.35 -0.84
C SER A 132 6.99 6.17 -0.38
N ALA A 133 5.86 6.01 -1.10
CA ALA A 133 4.59 6.65 -0.82
C ALA A 133 3.58 5.69 -0.14
N PHE A 134 4.01 4.47 0.21
CA PHE A 134 3.14 3.47 0.83
C PHE A 134 2.86 3.82 2.29
N GLU A 135 1.64 4.24 2.59
CA GLU A 135 1.31 4.85 3.88
C GLU A 135 0.36 4.02 4.76
N MET A 136 -0.44 3.13 4.17
CA MET A 136 -1.47 2.39 4.88
C MET A 136 -1.44 0.90 4.56
N LEU A 137 -1.37 0.10 5.62
CA LEU A 137 -1.55 -1.34 5.58
C LEU A 137 -2.57 -1.73 6.64
N LYS A 138 -3.74 -2.21 6.24
CA LYS A 138 -4.71 -2.85 7.15
C LYS A 138 -4.88 -4.30 6.70
N LEU A 139 -4.28 -5.23 7.43
CA LEU A 139 -4.38 -6.67 7.22
C LEU A 139 -4.92 -7.29 8.50
N ASN A 140 -6.21 -7.08 8.74
CA ASN A 140 -6.87 -7.41 10.01
C ASN A 140 -7.48 -8.82 10.02
N THR A 141 -7.50 -9.50 8.88
CA THR A 141 -8.06 -10.85 8.74
C THR A 141 -7.00 -11.75 8.14
N ILE A 142 -6.83 -12.94 8.72
CA ILE A 142 -6.00 -14.01 8.16
C ILE A 142 -6.89 -14.86 7.28
N ASP A 143 -6.58 -14.93 6.00
CA ASP A 143 -7.34 -15.70 5.03
C ASP A 143 -6.78 -17.11 4.83
N SER A 144 -7.66 -18.02 4.41
CA SER A 144 -7.32 -19.41 4.11
C SER A 144 -6.59 -19.59 2.78
N ILE A 145 -6.64 -18.61 1.87
CA ILE A 145 -6.09 -18.71 0.51
C ILE A 145 -4.62 -18.24 0.43
N GLY A 146 -4.09 -17.64 1.49
CA GLY A 146 -2.71 -17.20 1.63
C GLY A 146 -2.42 -15.75 1.20
N LEU A 147 -3.42 -14.91 0.91
CA LEU A 147 -3.25 -13.53 0.45
C LEU A 147 -2.56 -12.64 1.49
N HIS A 148 -3.01 -12.73 2.74
CA HIS A 148 -2.44 -12.05 3.91
C HIS A 148 -0.95 -12.37 4.06
N SER A 149 -0.61 -13.66 4.01
CA SER A 149 0.77 -14.13 4.05
C SER A 149 1.60 -13.62 2.87
N ALA A 150 1.04 -13.66 1.65
CA ALA A 150 1.71 -13.19 0.44
C ALA A 150 2.05 -11.70 0.51
N ILE A 151 1.09 -10.85 0.93
CA ILE A 151 1.32 -9.41 1.09
C ILE A 151 2.41 -9.15 2.12
N LEU A 152 2.36 -9.83 3.28
CA LEU A 152 3.37 -9.67 4.32
C LEU A 152 4.77 -10.07 3.85
N ASN A 153 4.90 -11.25 3.25
CA ASN A 153 6.17 -11.74 2.74
C ASN A 153 6.74 -10.84 1.64
N HIS A 154 5.88 -10.24 0.81
CA HIS A 154 6.32 -9.28 -0.19
C HIS A 154 6.83 -7.97 0.42
N LEU A 155 6.13 -7.44 1.43
CA LEU A 155 6.42 -6.14 2.02
C LEU A 155 7.53 -6.16 3.07
N VAL A 156 7.71 -7.28 3.76
CA VAL A 156 8.58 -7.37 4.95
C VAL A 156 10.01 -6.91 4.68
N ASP A 157 10.53 -7.16 3.48
CA ASP A 157 11.90 -6.80 3.08
C ASP A 157 12.02 -5.47 2.33
N LYS A 158 10.92 -4.78 2.06
CA LYS A 158 10.90 -3.51 1.35
C LYS A 158 11.12 -2.32 2.30
N ASN A 159 11.69 -1.25 1.76
CA ASN A 159 11.90 -0.01 2.51
C ASN A 159 10.62 0.86 2.55
N ILE A 160 9.57 0.35 3.20
CA ILE A 160 8.28 1.05 3.33
C ILE A 160 8.17 1.86 4.63
N ARG A 161 7.32 2.89 4.64
CA ARG A 161 7.02 3.72 5.81
C ARG A 161 5.52 3.76 6.07
N ILE A 162 5.01 2.71 6.72
CA ILE A 162 3.58 2.58 7.03
C ILE A 162 3.23 3.46 8.24
N ARG A 163 2.38 4.45 8.03
CA ARG A 163 1.88 5.36 9.08
C ARG A 163 0.64 4.79 9.77
N ASN A 164 -0.21 4.11 9.01
CA ASN A 164 -1.45 3.50 9.50
C ASN A 164 -1.34 1.98 9.37
N LEU A 165 -1.07 1.29 10.48
CA LEU A 165 -0.84 -0.15 10.52
C LEU A 165 -1.98 -0.87 11.27
N GLY A 166 -2.77 -1.67 10.56
CA GLY A 166 -3.64 -2.70 11.11
C GLY A 166 -3.05 -4.06 10.76
N LEU A 167 -2.79 -4.92 11.74
CA LEU A 167 -2.08 -6.17 11.48
C LEU A 167 -2.54 -7.32 12.40
N SER A 168 -2.92 -8.42 11.78
CA SER A 168 -3.15 -9.70 12.45
C SER A 168 -1.87 -10.50 12.61
N TYR A 169 -1.72 -11.15 13.76
CA TYR A 169 -0.59 -12.03 13.98
C TYR A 169 -0.68 -13.26 13.08
N ASN A 170 0.28 -13.42 12.18
CA ASN A 170 0.39 -14.56 11.28
C ASN A 170 1.83 -15.08 11.22
N GLY A 171 2.44 -15.19 12.39
CA GLY A 171 3.80 -15.69 12.54
C GLY A 171 4.90 -14.67 12.20
N ARG A 172 6.05 -15.20 11.78
CA ARG A 172 7.34 -14.48 11.76
C ARG A 172 7.35 -13.22 10.88
N ALA A 173 6.65 -13.25 9.74
CA ALA A 173 6.62 -12.12 8.81
C ALA A 173 5.93 -10.89 9.43
N ALA A 174 4.80 -11.10 10.12
CA ALA A 174 4.07 -10.05 10.82
C ALA A 174 4.94 -9.41 11.92
N THR A 175 5.60 -10.22 12.74
CA THR A 175 6.53 -9.72 13.78
C THR A 175 7.71 -8.96 13.18
N LYS A 176 8.32 -9.46 12.10
CA LYS A 176 9.45 -8.80 11.43
C LYS A 176 9.03 -7.45 10.84
N LEU A 177 7.86 -7.37 10.24
CA LEU A 177 7.30 -6.11 9.72
C LEU A 177 7.05 -5.11 10.85
N LEU A 178 6.37 -5.53 11.92
CA LEU A 178 6.10 -4.68 13.09
C LEU A 178 7.39 -4.11 13.69
N LYS A 179 8.38 -4.98 13.97
CA LYS A 179 9.71 -4.57 14.48
C LYS A 179 10.36 -3.48 13.63
N ARG A 180 10.29 -3.62 12.30
CA ARG A 180 10.84 -2.62 11.38
C ARG A 180 10.09 -1.30 11.44
N MET A 181 8.76 -1.33 11.50
CA MET A 181 7.96 -0.11 11.56
C MET A 181 8.17 0.64 12.89
N VAL A 182 8.25 -0.07 14.01
CA VAL A 182 8.61 0.51 15.33
C VAL A 182 9.98 1.17 15.29
N LYS A 183 11.01 0.47 14.79
CA LYS A 183 12.37 1.03 14.67
C LYS A 183 12.42 2.31 13.83
N LYS A 184 11.59 2.40 12.78
CA LYS A 184 11.53 3.57 11.90
C LYS A 184 10.81 4.77 12.55
N LYS A 185 10.08 4.58 13.66
CA LYS A 185 9.30 5.62 14.35
C LYS A 185 8.34 6.39 13.42
N VAL A 186 7.71 5.67 12.48
CA VAL A 186 6.81 6.25 11.46
C VAL A 186 5.33 5.97 11.73
N ILE A 187 5.02 5.09 12.67
CA ILE A 187 3.63 4.67 12.96
C ILE A 187 2.91 5.82 13.69
N ILE A 188 1.75 6.22 13.15
CA ILE A 188 0.84 7.20 13.76
C ILE A 188 -0.36 6.49 14.37
N LYS A 189 -0.89 5.47 13.68
CA LYS A 189 -2.02 4.66 14.16
C LYS A 189 -1.65 3.18 14.05
N MET A 190 -1.89 2.44 15.12
CA MET A 190 -1.68 1.00 15.18
C MET A 190 -2.92 0.28 15.70
N LYS A 191 -3.30 -0.81 15.03
CA LYS A 191 -4.25 -1.80 15.52
C LYS A 191 -3.62 -3.19 15.35
N MET A 192 -3.66 -3.99 16.41
CA MET A 192 -3.11 -5.34 16.42
C MET A 192 -4.24 -6.33 16.72
N TYR A 193 -4.26 -7.44 15.98
CA TYR A 193 -5.31 -8.45 16.07
C TYR A 193 -4.71 -9.86 16.20
N GLY A 194 -5.47 -10.78 16.80
CA GLY A 194 -5.05 -12.17 17.02
C GLY A 194 -4.02 -12.34 18.14
N ASP A 195 -3.50 -13.55 18.27
CA ASP A 195 -2.72 -14.00 19.42
C ASP A 195 -1.22 -13.66 19.29
N TRP A 196 -0.90 -12.39 19.44
CA TRP A 196 0.49 -11.92 19.44
C TRP A 196 1.27 -12.47 20.64
N PRO A 197 2.46 -13.09 20.44
CA PRO A 197 3.26 -13.62 21.54
C PRO A 197 3.75 -12.50 22.46
N PRO A 198 3.36 -12.46 23.76
CA PRO A 198 3.63 -11.32 24.65
C PRO A 198 5.11 -10.99 24.77
N LYS A 199 5.95 -12.00 25.05
CA LYS A 199 7.42 -11.87 25.19
C LYS A 199 8.11 -11.14 24.04
N SER A 200 7.58 -11.25 22.83
CA SER A 200 8.18 -10.63 21.64
C SER A 200 7.51 -9.32 21.22
N THR A 201 6.35 -9.02 21.79
CA THR A 201 5.45 -7.95 21.34
C THR A 201 5.41 -6.81 22.34
N GLU A 202 5.40 -7.08 23.65
CA GLU A 202 5.37 -6.06 24.71
C GLU A 202 6.48 -5.01 24.54
N PRO A 203 7.77 -5.38 24.34
CA PRO A 203 8.82 -4.36 24.17
C PRO A 203 8.63 -3.50 22.93
N LEU A 204 7.94 -4.01 21.89
CA LEU A 204 7.65 -3.25 20.68
C LEU A 204 6.53 -2.24 20.89
N ILE A 205 5.52 -2.61 21.66
CA ILE A 205 4.41 -1.71 22.02
C ILE A 205 4.95 -0.61 22.96
N GLU A 206 5.75 -0.98 23.95
CA GLU A 206 6.38 -0.01 24.87
C GLU A 206 7.24 1.02 24.13
N ALA A 207 7.97 0.61 23.09
CA ALA A 207 8.76 1.50 22.26
C ALA A 207 7.92 2.48 21.40
N LEU A 208 6.64 2.19 21.20
CA LEU A 208 5.70 3.06 20.45
C LEU A 208 4.95 4.03 21.36
N VAL A 209 4.73 3.67 22.62
CA VAL A 209 4.06 4.52 23.60
C VAL A 209 5.08 5.50 24.19
N PRO A 210 4.87 6.82 24.12
CA PRO A 210 5.73 7.77 24.80
C PRO A 210 5.72 7.47 26.31
N GLN A 211 6.83 6.98 26.85
CA GLN A 211 6.96 6.74 28.28
C GLN A 211 6.97 8.09 29.01
N ARG A 212 5.93 8.35 29.80
CA ARG A 212 5.76 9.62 30.54
C ARG A 212 6.92 9.91 31.51
N GLN A 213 7.67 8.89 31.92
CA GLN A 213 8.81 8.99 32.83
C GLN A 213 10.10 9.51 32.16
N LEU A 214 10.14 9.63 30.83
CA LEU A 214 11.30 10.13 30.07
C LEU A 214 11.06 11.54 29.49
N ARG A 215 9.99 12.22 29.92
CA ARG A 215 9.78 13.65 29.66
C ARG A 215 10.30 14.42 30.87
N GLU A 216 11.62 14.58 30.92
CA GLU A 216 12.25 15.64 31.70
C GLU A 216 12.08 16.98 30.97
#